data_AF-A0ABD7XWQ4-F1
#
_entry.id   AF-A0ABD7XWQ4-F1
#
_cell.length_a   1.000
_cell.length_b   1.000
_cell.length_c   1.000
_cell.angle_alpha   90.00
_cell.angle_beta   90.00
_cell.angle_gamma   90.00
#
_symmetry.space_group_name_H-M   'P 1'
#
loop_
_entity.id
_entity.type
_entity.pdbx_description
1 polymer ?
#
loop_
_entity_poly.entity_id
_entity_poly.type
_entity_poly.pdbx_seq_one_letter_code
_entity_poly.pdbx_strand_id
1 'polypeptide(L)'
;MIGSRTRHSLAQFLEIQEPAVSIVMLSKYGVQHLSLSRGHLLFELLNIVRDLDDRTLMLVLAEIVATQGDLQIRVSPKYRFKERWHDLTQCMLLDGYAVQNAKLIQIDPSIEDASPLEDDLVVALQNSGVPRATEIVAKIADSAHAFRTMPPDYNAALVNARVALETLAADVAADVAAALVPAPGYNPAKWGEVLTFLRNSGEITQEEERGLAGVFGFLSPGAHRPVGIPEDQMTRLGRSFALNMCWFLLKNHLGQK
;
A
#
# COMPACT_ATOMS: atom_id res chain seq x y z
N MET A 1 -3.47 9.36 -7.04
CA MET A 1 -2.99 8.36 -8.03
C MET A 1 -3.37 6.95 -7.59
N ILE A 2 -3.51 5.99 -8.52
CA ILE A 2 -3.93 4.61 -8.21
C ILE A 2 -2.76 3.62 -8.31
N GLY A 3 -2.52 2.88 -7.23
CA GLY A 3 -1.43 1.92 -7.11
C GLY A 3 -1.63 0.66 -7.95
N SER A 4 -0.53 -0.07 -8.15
CA SER A 4 -0.53 -1.34 -8.88
C SER A 4 -1.55 -2.33 -8.32
N ARG A 5 -1.70 -2.42 -6.98
CA ARG A 5 -2.68 -3.33 -6.35
C ARG A 5 -4.11 -3.07 -6.80
N THR A 6 -4.56 -1.81 -6.78
CA THR A 6 -5.91 -1.46 -7.23
C THR A 6 -6.09 -1.75 -8.71
N ARG A 7 -5.07 -1.55 -9.54
CA ARG A 7 -5.09 -1.94 -10.97
C ARG A 7 -5.30 -3.44 -11.14
N HIS A 8 -4.58 -4.28 -10.39
CA HIS A 8 -4.76 -5.73 -10.43
C HIS A 8 -6.13 -6.16 -9.91
N SER A 9 -6.59 -5.57 -8.80
CA SER A 9 -7.89 -5.87 -8.22
C SER A 9 -9.04 -5.46 -9.16
N LEU A 10 -8.89 -4.33 -9.86
CA LEU A 10 -9.83 -3.92 -10.91
C LEU A 10 -9.91 -4.94 -12.04
N ALA A 11 -8.77 -5.43 -12.54
CA ALA A 11 -8.76 -6.46 -13.57
C ALA A 11 -9.47 -7.74 -13.09
N GLN A 12 -9.24 -8.18 -11.86
CA GLN A 12 -9.92 -9.33 -11.26
C GLN A 12 -11.43 -9.08 -11.04
N PHE A 13 -11.83 -7.86 -10.71
CA PHE A 13 -13.24 -7.49 -10.59
C PHE A 13 -13.94 -7.44 -11.95
N LEU A 14 -13.26 -6.99 -13.00
CA LEU A 14 -13.80 -6.99 -14.36
C LEU A 14 -13.87 -8.41 -14.94
N GLU A 15 -12.96 -9.30 -14.58
CA GLU A 15 -12.94 -10.70 -15.03
C GLU A 15 -14.21 -11.47 -14.63
N ILE A 16 -14.83 -11.14 -13.49
CA ILE A 16 -16.07 -11.80 -13.07
C ILE A 16 -17.32 -11.33 -13.86
N GLN A 17 -17.16 -10.35 -14.75
CA GLN A 17 -18.21 -9.87 -15.66
C GLN A 17 -18.10 -10.53 -17.03
N GLU A 18 -19.11 -10.34 -17.88
CA GLU A 18 -18.98 -10.70 -19.30
C GLU A 18 -18.02 -9.72 -20.01
N PRO A 19 -17.20 -10.17 -20.98
CA PRO A 19 -16.26 -9.30 -21.71
C PRO A 19 -16.92 -8.04 -22.28
N ALA A 20 -18.16 -8.15 -22.73
CA ALA A 20 -18.94 -7.03 -23.26
C ALA A 20 -19.11 -5.89 -22.24
N VAL A 21 -19.25 -6.19 -20.95
CA VAL A 21 -19.37 -5.19 -19.89
C VAL A 21 -18.09 -4.35 -19.82
N SER A 22 -16.93 -5.01 -19.77
CA SER A 22 -15.63 -4.34 -19.76
C SER A 22 -15.38 -3.53 -21.03
N ILE A 23 -15.72 -4.08 -22.21
CA ILE A 23 -15.62 -3.36 -23.48
C ILE A 23 -16.42 -2.06 -23.42
N VAL A 24 -17.69 -2.12 -23.02
CA VAL A 24 -18.57 -0.95 -22.95
C VAL A 24 -18.04 0.08 -21.94
N MET A 25 -17.66 -0.35 -20.73
CA MET A 25 -17.16 0.56 -19.69
C MET A 25 -15.89 1.29 -20.15
N LEU A 26 -14.90 0.56 -20.65
CA LEU A 26 -13.63 1.13 -21.08
C LEU A 26 -13.81 2.01 -22.33
N SER A 27 -14.67 1.62 -23.26
CA SER A 27 -14.94 2.41 -24.47
C SER A 27 -15.61 3.75 -24.19
N LYS A 28 -16.47 3.84 -23.15
CA LYS A 28 -17.08 5.12 -22.71
C LYS A 28 -16.04 6.19 -22.37
N TYR A 29 -14.86 5.75 -21.93
CA TYR A 29 -13.76 6.62 -21.52
C TYR A 29 -12.62 6.66 -22.53
N GLY A 30 -12.89 6.30 -23.79
CA GLY A 30 -11.96 6.51 -24.90
C GLY A 30 -10.93 5.39 -25.10
N VAL A 31 -11.05 4.26 -24.40
CA VAL A 31 -10.20 3.10 -24.64
C VAL A 31 -10.68 2.39 -25.91
N GLN A 32 -9.87 2.43 -26.97
CA GLN A 32 -10.23 1.90 -28.29
C GLN A 32 -9.64 0.51 -28.54
N HIS A 33 -10.12 -0.14 -29.60
CA HIS A 33 -9.59 -1.42 -30.11
C HIS A 33 -9.54 -2.57 -29.09
N LEU A 34 -10.51 -2.59 -28.18
CA LEU A 34 -10.63 -3.63 -27.16
C LEU A 34 -11.05 -4.97 -27.80
N SER A 35 -10.12 -5.91 -27.81
CA SER A 35 -10.39 -7.31 -28.13
C SER A 35 -10.31 -8.12 -26.84
N LEU A 36 -11.46 -8.31 -26.19
CA LEU A 36 -11.56 -9.11 -24.97
C LEU A 36 -12.23 -10.46 -25.26
N SER A 37 -11.56 -11.54 -24.92
CA SER A 37 -12.01 -12.90 -25.13
C SER A 37 -12.16 -13.62 -23.79
N ARG A 38 -13.19 -14.47 -23.64
CA ARG A 38 -13.46 -15.15 -22.36
C ARG A 38 -12.30 -16.03 -21.89
N GLY A 39 -11.55 -16.64 -22.83
CA GLY A 39 -10.43 -17.53 -22.51
C GLY A 39 -9.17 -16.82 -21.98
N HIS A 40 -9.01 -15.53 -22.27
CA HIS A 40 -7.82 -14.74 -21.90
C HIS A 40 -8.18 -13.46 -21.14
N LEU A 41 -9.42 -13.33 -20.69
CA LEU A 41 -10.00 -12.08 -20.19
C LEU A 41 -9.15 -11.41 -19.11
N LEU A 42 -8.72 -12.16 -18.09
CA LEU A 42 -7.90 -11.59 -17.01
C LEU A 42 -6.57 -11.03 -17.52
N PHE A 43 -5.89 -11.77 -18.39
CA PHE A 43 -4.60 -11.37 -18.94
C PHE A 43 -4.74 -10.14 -19.85
N GLU A 44 -5.76 -10.11 -20.71
CA GLU A 44 -6.06 -8.98 -21.56
C GLU A 44 -6.42 -7.73 -20.74
N LEU A 45 -7.28 -7.88 -19.72
CA LEU A 45 -7.66 -6.81 -18.79
C LEU A 45 -6.46 -6.27 -18.01
N LEU A 46 -5.54 -7.14 -17.56
CA LEU A 46 -4.33 -6.71 -16.85
C LEU A 46 -3.45 -5.82 -17.74
N ASN A 47 -3.24 -6.19 -19.00
CA ASN A 47 -2.48 -5.38 -19.94
C ASN A 47 -3.15 -4.02 -20.17
N ILE A 48 -4.47 -4.02 -20.38
CA ILE A 48 -5.22 -2.77 -20.58
C ILE A 48 -5.12 -1.88 -19.35
N VAL A 49 -5.52 -2.39 -18.18
CA VAL A 49 -5.62 -1.60 -16.94
C VAL A 49 -4.25 -1.09 -16.48
N ARG A 50 -3.16 -1.83 -16.74
CA ARG A 50 -1.81 -1.36 -16.46
C ARG A 50 -1.45 -0.13 -17.29
N ASP A 51 -1.84 -0.10 -18.55
CA ASP A 51 -1.41 0.93 -19.50
C ASP A 51 -2.38 2.14 -19.53
N LEU A 52 -3.49 2.09 -18.78
CA LEU A 52 -4.38 3.24 -18.60
C LEU A 52 -3.73 4.37 -17.80
N ASP A 53 -3.95 5.61 -18.24
CA ASP A 53 -3.65 6.79 -17.44
C ASP A 53 -4.58 6.89 -16.22
N ASP A 54 -4.11 7.56 -15.18
CA ASP A 54 -4.81 7.67 -13.90
C ASP A 54 -6.20 8.32 -14.02
N ARG A 55 -6.37 9.29 -14.93
CA ARG A 55 -7.67 9.95 -15.12
C ARG A 55 -8.68 8.97 -15.69
N THR A 56 -8.32 8.26 -16.75
CA THR A 56 -9.18 7.24 -17.37
C THR A 56 -9.52 6.14 -16.38
N LEU A 57 -8.54 5.66 -15.61
CA LEU A 57 -8.73 4.65 -14.58
C LEU A 57 -9.72 5.09 -13.50
N MET A 58 -9.59 6.34 -13.01
CA MET A 58 -10.49 6.91 -12.01
C MET A 58 -11.92 7.06 -12.52
N LEU A 59 -12.10 7.44 -13.79
CA LEU A 59 -13.43 7.51 -14.41
C LEU A 59 -14.09 6.12 -14.49
N VAL A 60 -13.33 5.09 -14.88
CA VAL A 60 -13.81 3.70 -14.90
C VAL A 60 -14.20 3.22 -13.50
N LEU A 61 -13.36 3.46 -12.49
CA LEU A 61 -13.65 3.12 -11.09
C LEU A 61 -14.90 3.85 -10.57
N ALA A 62 -15.04 5.14 -10.88
CA ALA A 62 -16.22 5.92 -10.49
C ALA A 62 -17.51 5.36 -11.09
N GLU A 63 -17.48 4.94 -12.37
CA GLU A 63 -18.65 4.30 -12.99
C GLU A 63 -18.97 2.93 -12.39
N ILE A 64 -17.96 2.10 -12.14
CA ILE A 64 -18.14 0.82 -11.44
C ILE A 64 -18.82 1.02 -10.08
N VAL A 65 -18.37 2.02 -9.32
CA VAL A 65 -18.95 2.38 -8.02
C VAL A 65 -20.40 2.85 -8.16
N ALA A 66 -20.68 3.73 -9.14
CA ALA A 66 -22.02 4.24 -9.39
C ALA A 66 -23.00 3.16 -9.87
N THR A 67 -22.51 2.14 -10.57
CA THR A 67 -23.31 1.08 -11.21
C THR A 67 -23.25 -0.28 -10.50
N GLN A 68 -22.70 -0.34 -9.28
CA GLN A 68 -22.41 -1.59 -8.57
C GLN A 68 -23.61 -2.56 -8.49
N GLY A 69 -24.83 -2.02 -8.37
CA GLY A 69 -26.05 -2.82 -8.22
C GLY A 69 -26.36 -3.64 -9.47
N ASP A 70 -26.21 -3.05 -10.66
CA ASP A 70 -26.38 -3.75 -11.93
C ASP A 70 -25.29 -4.82 -12.11
N LEU A 71 -24.04 -4.47 -11.80
CA LEU A 71 -22.91 -5.40 -11.87
C LEU A 71 -23.07 -6.59 -10.92
N GLN A 72 -23.62 -6.37 -9.73
CA GLN A 72 -23.91 -7.43 -8.79
C GLN A 72 -24.98 -8.39 -9.31
N ILE A 73 -26.03 -7.89 -9.97
CA ILE A 73 -27.15 -8.72 -10.47
C ILE A 73 -26.66 -9.73 -11.52
N ARG A 74 -25.68 -9.34 -12.35
CA ARG A 74 -25.13 -10.17 -13.44
C ARG A 74 -24.25 -11.32 -12.97
N VAL A 75 -23.67 -11.23 -11.77
CA VAL A 75 -22.73 -12.24 -11.25
C VAL A 75 -23.47 -13.35 -10.51
N SER A 76 -23.17 -14.61 -10.85
CA SER A 76 -23.59 -15.80 -10.12
C SER A 76 -22.42 -16.77 -9.99
N PRO A 77 -22.16 -17.35 -8.81
CA PRO A 77 -22.85 -17.12 -7.53
C PRO A 77 -22.52 -15.75 -6.89
N LYS A 78 -23.43 -15.23 -6.04
CA LYS A 78 -23.35 -13.86 -5.48
C LYS A 78 -22.14 -13.61 -4.57
N TYR A 79 -21.55 -14.66 -3.97
CA TYR A 79 -20.37 -14.49 -3.11
C TYR A 79 -19.15 -14.02 -3.92
N ARG A 80 -18.99 -14.44 -5.19
CA ARG A 80 -17.87 -14.01 -6.06
C ARG A 80 -17.84 -12.49 -6.22
N PHE A 81 -19.00 -11.87 -6.40
CA PHE A 81 -19.10 -10.42 -6.45
C PHE A 81 -18.68 -9.80 -5.11
N LYS A 82 -19.21 -10.31 -3.98
CA LYS A 82 -18.89 -9.76 -2.66
C LYS A 82 -17.38 -9.79 -2.37
N GLU A 83 -16.72 -10.91 -2.67
CA GLU A 83 -15.27 -11.06 -2.45
C GLU A 83 -14.46 -10.11 -3.33
N ARG A 84 -14.74 -10.03 -4.64
CA ARG A 84 -14.00 -9.14 -5.56
C ARG A 84 -14.28 -7.67 -5.30
N TRP A 85 -15.52 -7.33 -4.93
CA TRP A 85 -15.90 -6.00 -4.52
C TRP A 85 -15.19 -5.56 -3.23
N HIS A 86 -15.11 -6.46 -2.25
CA HIS A 86 -14.37 -6.21 -1.01
C HIS A 86 -12.88 -5.97 -1.29
N ASP A 87 -12.21 -6.85 -2.04
CA ASP A 87 -10.79 -6.68 -2.37
C ASP A 87 -10.53 -5.37 -3.13
N LEU A 88 -11.38 -5.01 -4.10
CA LEU A 88 -11.26 -3.76 -4.86
C LEU A 88 -11.42 -2.53 -3.97
N THR A 89 -12.44 -2.52 -3.10
CA THR A 89 -12.67 -1.37 -2.20
C THR A 89 -11.59 -1.24 -1.15
N GLN A 90 -11.01 -2.34 -0.66
CA GLN A 90 -9.87 -2.30 0.24
C GLN A 90 -8.58 -1.83 -0.46
N CYS A 91 -8.32 -2.24 -1.71
CA CYS A 91 -7.20 -1.71 -2.49
C CYS A 91 -7.33 -0.19 -2.71
N MET A 92 -8.52 0.27 -3.13
CA MET A 92 -8.79 1.71 -3.28
C MET A 92 -8.60 2.45 -1.95
N LEU A 93 -9.03 1.86 -0.84
CA LEU A 93 -8.85 2.45 0.48
C LEU A 93 -7.38 2.62 0.82
N LEU A 94 -6.53 1.63 0.53
CA LEU A 94 -5.08 1.75 0.71
C LEU A 94 -4.48 2.89 -0.13
N ASP A 95 -5.01 3.10 -1.34
CA ASP A 95 -4.63 4.21 -2.22
C ASP A 95 -5.29 5.56 -1.84
N GLY A 96 -6.02 5.61 -0.72
CA GLY A 96 -6.64 6.84 -0.19
C GLY A 96 -7.96 7.23 -0.85
N TYR A 97 -8.66 6.28 -1.46
CA TYR A 97 -9.99 6.45 -2.01
C TYR A 97 -11.02 5.58 -1.29
N ALA A 98 -12.17 6.15 -0.93
CA ALA A 98 -13.25 5.44 -0.28
C ALA A 98 -14.53 5.45 -1.12
N VAL A 99 -15.35 4.42 -0.98
CA VAL A 99 -16.70 4.40 -1.55
C VAL A 99 -17.69 4.86 -0.48
N GLN A 100 -18.39 5.96 -0.76
CA GLN A 100 -19.45 6.50 0.11
C GLN A 100 -20.67 6.85 -0.72
N ASN A 101 -21.86 6.36 -0.32
CA ASN A 101 -23.12 6.66 -1.01
C ASN A 101 -23.08 6.43 -2.53
N ALA A 102 -22.50 5.31 -2.97
CA ALA A 102 -22.27 4.98 -4.38
C ALA A 102 -21.45 6.04 -5.16
N LYS A 103 -20.55 6.74 -4.46
CA LYS A 103 -19.58 7.66 -5.03
C LYS A 103 -18.17 7.28 -4.57
N LEU A 104 -17.22 7.42 -5.48
CA LEU A 104 -15.80 7.35 -5.16
C LEU A 104 -15.35 8.72 -4.64
N ILE A 105 -14.80 8.75 -3.43
CA ILE A 105 -14.30 9.96 -2.81
C ILE A 105 -12.81 9.81 -2.49
N GLN A 106 -12.05 10.89 -2.61
CA GLN A 106 -10.68 10.93 -2.12
C GLN A 106 -10.72 11.31 -0.63
N ILE A 107 -10.14 10.46 0.22
CA ILE A 107 -10.10 10.67 1.67
C ILE A 107 -8.72 11.11 2.17
N ASP A 108 -7.74 11.13 1.27
CA ASP A 108 -6.39 11.60 1.56
C ASP A 108 -6.00 12.71 0.57
N PRO A 109 -6.08 13.99 1.00
CA PRO A 109 -5.75 15.12 0.14
C PRO A 109 -4.24 15.21 -0.17
N SER A 110 -3.38 14.48 0.55
CA SER A 110 -1.93 14.46 0.27
C SER A 110 -1.54 13.64 -0.97
N ILE A 111 -2.51 12.95 -1.60
CA ILE A 111 -2.32 12.02 -2.74
C ILE A 111 -2.53 12.70 -4.12
N GLU A 112 -2.88 13.98 -4.18
CA GLU A 112 -3.20 14.63 -5.47
C GLU A 112 -2.04 14.58 -6.48
N ASP A 113 -0.77 14.67 -6.02
CA ASP A 113 0.41 14.75 -6.90
C ASP A 113 1.57 13.80 -6.53
N ALA A 114 1.36 12.84 -5.61
CA ALA A 114 2.39 11.90 -5.18
C ALA A 114 2.17 10.50 -5.77
N SER A 115 3.23 9.91 -6.35
CA SER A 115 3.27 8.51 -6.77
C SER A 115 2.86 7.57 -5.64
N PRO A 116 2.32 6.36 -5.93
CA PRO A 116 1.96 5.39 -4.91
C PRO A 116 3.19 4.99 -4.09
N LEU A 117 3.35 5.61 -2.91
CA LEU A 117 4.53 5.49 -2.05
C LEU A 117 4.94 4.04 -1.80
N GLU A 118 3.97 3.14 -1.61
CA GLU A 118 4.24 1.72 -1.36
C GLU A 118 4.94 1.06 -2.55
N ASP A 119 4.55 1.39 -3.78
CA ASP A 119 5.13 0.81 -5.00
C ASP A 119 6.54 1.39 -5.24
N ASP A 120 6.72 2.70 -5.05
CA ASP A 120 8.02 3.35 -5.12
C ASP A 120 9.00 2.81 -4.07
N LEU A 121 8.51 2.61 -2.84
CA LEU A 121 9.29 2.04 -1.75
C LEU A 121 9.73 0.61 -2.06
N VAL A 122 8.83 -0.23 -2.60
CA VAL A 122 9.19 -1.61 -3.00
C VAL A 122 10.26 -1.59 -4.08
N VAL A 123 10.13 -0.75 -5.11
CA VAL A 123 11.15 -0.61 -6.16
C VAL A 123 12.48 -0.10 -5.57
N ALA A 124 12.44 0.89 -4.67
CA ALA A 124 13.64 1.41 -4.04
C ALA A 124 14.34 0.35 -3.17
N LEU A 125 13.60 -0.43 -2.39
CA LEU A 125 14.15 -1.51 -1.57
C LEU A 125 14.79 -2.62 -2.42
N GLN A 126 14.16 -2.99 -3.53
CA GLN A 126 14.72 -4.00 -4.44
C GLN A 126 16.04 -3.56 -5.08
N ASN A 127 16.26 -2.25 -5.20
CA ASN A 127 17.45 -1.67 -5.82
C ASN A 127 18.46 -1.08 -4.81
N SER A 128 18.20 -1.17 -3.49
CA SER A 128 19.02 -0.50 -2.49
C SER A 128 20.24 -1.29 -2.01
N GLY A 129 20.27 -2.60 -2.24
CA GLY A 129 21.30 -3.49 -1.69
C GLY A 129 21.16 -3.76 -0.19
N VAL A 130 20.06 -3.33 0.44
CA VAL A 130 19.77 -3.61 1.86
C VAL A 130 19.69 -5.13 2.10
N PRO A 131 20.39 -5.70 3.11
CA PRO A 131 20.54 -7.15 3.27
C PRO A 131 19.21 -7.92 3.32
N ARG A 132 18.20 -7.38 4.03
CA ARG A 132 16.89 -8.03 4.19
C ARG A 132 15.81 -7.37 3.33
N ALA A 133 16.17 -6.75 2.21
CA ALA A 133 15.21 -6.08 1.32
C ALA A 133 14.01 -6.98 0.94
N THR A 134 14.23 -8.25 0.61
CA THR A 134 13.15 -9.19 0.27
C THR A 134 12.21 -9.46 1.46
N GLU A 135 12.75 -9.57 2.68
CA GLU A 135 11.94 -9.76 3.90
C GLU A 135 11.11 -8.51 4.22
N ILE A 136 11.70 -7.33 4.07
CA ILE A 136 11.01 -6.05 4.26
C ILE A 136 9.87 -5.91 3.25
N VAL A 137 10.12 -6.19 1.97
CA VAL A 137 9.07 -6.19 0.93
C VAL A 137 7.97 -7.21 1.24
N ALA A 138 8.34 -8.41 1.72
CA ALA A 138 7.36 -9.40 2.14
C ALA A 138 6.50 -8.89 3.30
N LYS A 139 7.08 -8.19 4.29
CA LYS A 139 6.32 -7.60 5.40
C LYS A 139 5.39 -6.47 4.98
N ILE A 140 5.79 -5.65 4.01
CA ILE A 140 4.92 -4.64 3.39
C ILE A 140 3.73 -5.34 2.70
N ALA A 141 4.00 -6.41 1.96
CA ALA A 141 2.96 -7.20 1.29
C ALA A 141 2.02 -7.91 2.28
N ASP A 142 2.55 -8.51 3.35
CA ASP A 142 1.79 -9.13 4.44
C ASP A 142 0.87 -8.11 5.12
N SER A 143 1.38 -6.89 5.35
CA SER A 143 0.61 -5.78 5.89
C SER A 143 -0.57 -5.41 4.99
N ALA A 144 -0.33 -5.29 3.68
CA ALA A 144 -1.39 -5.02 2.71
C ALA A 144 -2.38 -6.19 2.62
N HIS A 145 -1.91 -7.44 2.70
CA HIS A 145 -2.75 -8.63 2.65
C HIS A 145 -3.69 -8.70 3.85
N ALA A 146 -3.16 -8.56 5.07
CA ALA A 146 -3.95 -8.56 6.31
C ALA A 146 -5.03 -7.46 6.33
N PHE A 147 -4.75 -6.31 5.71
CA PHE A 147 -5.74 -5.24 5.56
C PHE A 147 -6.91 -5.64 4.63
N ARG A 148 -6.63 -6.40 3.56
CA ARG A 148 -7.62 -6.73 2.52
C ARG A 148 -8.39 -8.01 2.77
N THR A 149 -7.95 -8.87 3.69
CA THR A 149 -8.62 -10.15 3.95
C THR A 149 -10.09 -9.94 4.37
N MET A 150 -10.88 -11.01 4.29
CA MET A 150 -12.29 -10.98 4.70
C MET A 150 -12.54 -12.03 5.79
N PRO A 151 -12.72 -11.63 7.08
CA PRO A 151 -12.64 -10.26 7.59
C PRO A 151 -11.19 -9.70 7.60
N PRO A 152 -11.01 -8.37 7.62
CA PRO A 152 -9.69 -7.75 7.76
C PRO A 152 -9.04 -8.07 9.11
N ASP A 153 -7.72 -8.26 9.11
CA ASP A 153 -6.89 -8.33 10.32
C ASP A 153 -6.05 -7.06 10.44
N TYR A 154 -6.68 -6.02 11.00
CA TYR A 154 -6.05 -4.70 11.14
C TYR A 154 -4.87 -4.70 12.12
N ASN A 155 -4.88 -5.56 13.12
CA ASN A 155 -3.75 -5.70 14.04
C ASN A 155 -2.55 -6.31 13.30
N ALA A 156 -2.74 -7.40 12.57
CA ALA A 156 -1.68 -7.99 11.76
C ALA A 156 -1.18 -7.01 10.69
N ALA A 157 -2.06 -6.18 10.12
CA ALA A 157 -1.67 -5.15 9.16
C ALA A 157 -0.68 -4.14 9.77
N LEU A 158 -0.96 -3.62 10.97
CA LEU A 158 -0.07 -2.68 11.67
C LEU A 158 1.22 -3.36 12.17
N VAL A 159 1.12 -4.57 12.70
CA VAL A 159 2.28 -5.34 13.17
C VAL A 159 3.25 -5.59 12.02
N ASN A 160 2.78 -6.04 10.86
CA ASN A 160 3.66 -6.28 9.72
C ASN A 160 4.30 -4.99 9.18
N ALA A 161 3.56 -3.88 9.14
CA ALA A 161 4.11 -2.57 8.74
C ALA A 161 5.21 -2.10 9.72
N ARG A 162 4.99 -2.28 11.02
CA ARG A 162 5.98 -1.99 12.06
C ARG A 162 7.23 -2.86 11.94
N VAL A 163 7.07 -4.16 11.74
CA VAL A 163 8.20 -5.09 11.57
C VAL A 163 9.04 -4.70 10.34
N ALA A 164 8.40 -4.26 9.25
CA ALA A 164 9.12 -3.75 8.07
C ALA A 164 10.02 -2.55 8.44
N LEU A 165 9.49 -1.59 9.21
CA LEU A 165 10.23 -0.42 9.70
C LEU A 165 11.38 -0.79 10.65
N GLU A 166 11.12 -1.68 11.61
CA GLU A 166 12.14 -2.21 12.55
C GLU A 166 13.30 -2.86 11.80
N THR A 167 12.95 -3.72 10.84
CA THR A 167 13.92 -4.50 10.06
C THR A 167 14.80 -3.58 9.23
N LEU A 168 14.20 -2.59 8.54
CA LEU A 168 14.94 -1.62 7.75
C LEU A 168 15.86 -0.75 8.61
N ALA A 169 15.39 -0.21 9.74
CA ALA A 169 16.21 0.61 10.61
C ALA A 169 17.40 -0.17 11.19
N ALA A 170 17.20 -1.46 11.53
CA ALA A 170 18.26 -2.33 12.00
C ALA A 170 19.29 -2.64 10.89
N ASP A 171 18.86 -2.81 9.64
CA ASP A 171 19.77 -2.99 8.50
C ASP A 171 20.59 -1.73 8.21
N VAL A 172 19.96 -0.56 8.20
CA VAL A 172 20.66 0.73 8.07
C VAL A 172 21.68 0.88 9.19
N ALA A 173 21.29 0.61 10.44
CA ALA A 173 22.20 0.69 11.58
C ALA A 173 23.38 -0.27 11.45
N ALA A 174 23.16 -1.50 10.98
CA ALA A 174 24.23 -2.47 10.80
C ALA A 174 25.22 -2.03 9.72
N ASP A 175 24.74 -1.47 8.61
CA ASP A 175 25.59 -0.94 7.53
C ASP A 175 26.43 0.26 8.01
N VAL A 176 25.80 1.20 8.72
CA VAL A 176 26.50 2.36 9.30
C VAL A 176 27.54 1.92 10.33
N ALA A 177 27.22 0.97 11.20
CA ALA A 177 28.15 0.43 12.18
C ALA A 177 29.36 -0.26 11.52
N ALA A 178 29.16 -0.95 10.39
CA ALA A 178 30.25 -1.58 9.65
C ALA A 178 31.24 -0.58 9.03
N ALA A 179 30.81 0.66 8.78
CA ALA A 179 31.67 1.73 8.26
C ALA A 179 32.47 2.48 9.34
N LEU A 180 32.10 2.34 10.62
CA LEU A 180 32.74 3.05 11.74
C LEU A 180 33.85 2.24 12.41
N VAL A 181 34.96 2.90 12.76
CA VAL A 181 36.10 2.28 13.47
C VAL A 181 36.48 3.12 14.70
N PRO A 182 36.45 2.56 15.93
CA PRO A 182 36.00 1.20 16.27
C PRO A 182 34.48 1.05 16.11
N ALA A 183 34.03 -0.19 15.89
CA ALA A 183 32.61 -0.50 15.76
C ALA A 183 31.87 -0.16 17.08
N PRO A 184 30.87 0.74 17.04
CA PRO A 184 30.12 1.14 18.21
C PRO A 184 29.20 0.01 18.70
N GLY A 185 29.05 -0.11 20.02
CA GLY A 185 28.15 -1.09 20.63
C GLY A 185 26.72 -0.57 20.76
N TYR A 186 25.75 -1.33 20.26
CA TYR A 186 24.32 -1.13 20.49
C TYR A 186 23.60 -2.48 20.40
N ASN A 187 22.39 -2.61 20.95
CA ASN A 187 21.58 -3.81 20.77
C ASN A 187 20.65 -3.68 19.56
N PRO A 188 20.89 -4.41 18.45
CA PRO A 188 20.05 -4.33 17.25
C PRO A 188 18.63 -4.87 17.45
N ALA A 189 18.37 -5.62 18.53
CA ALA A 189 17.03 -6.14 18.84
C ALA A 189 16.15 -5.14 19.62
N LYS A 190 16.69 -4.00 20.04
CA LYS A 190 15.95 -2.98 20.79
C LYS A 190 15.80 -1.71 19.96
N TRP A 191 14.57 -1.46 19.52
CA TRP A 191 14.21 -0.28 18.72
C TRP A 191 14.80 1.04 19.24
N GLY A 192 14.67 1.33 20.54
CA GLY A 192 15.20 2.56 21.13
C GLY A 192 16.73 2.66 21.07
N GLU A 193 17.46 1.54 21.20
CA GLU A 193 18.92 1.52 21.09
C GLU A 193 19.36 1.67 19.62
N VAL A 194 18.62 1.09 18.66
CA VAL A 194 18.84 1.30 17.22
C VAL A 194 18.68 2.77 16.85
N LEU A 195 17.60 3.44 17.28
CA LEU A 195 17.39 4.86 16.99
C LEU A 195 18.45 5.75 17.64
N THR A 196 18.79 5.49 18.91
CA THR A 196 19.85 6.23 19.61
C THR A 196 21.18 6.09 18.88
N PHE A 197 21.49 4.88 18.39
CA PHE A 197 22.69 4.62 17.61
C PHE A 197 22.70 5.42 16.31
N LEU A 198 21.65 5.32 15.48
CA LEU A 198 21.53 6.05 14.22
C LEU A 198 21.67 7.57 14.41
N ARG A 199 21.13 8.11 15.50
CA ARG A 199 21.31 9.53 15.82
C ARG A 199 22.76 9.85 16.18
N ASN A 200 23.37 9.03 17.04
CA ASN A 200 24.74 9.28 17.49
C ASN A 200 25.77 9.10 16.37
N SER A 201 25.47 8.30 15.34
CA SER A 201 26.29 8.19 14.13
C SER A 201 26.05 9.35 13.14
N GLY A 202 25.10 10.24 13.42
CA GLY A 202 24.72 11.33 12.52
C GLY A 202 23.85 10.89 11.33
N GLU A 203 23.39 9.64 11.31
CA GLU A 203 22.49 9.15 10.26
C GLU A 203 21.16 9.91 10.31
N ILE A 204 20.63 10.13 11.52
CA ILE A 204 19.38 10.89 11.75
C ILE A 204 19.58 11.99 12.78
N THR A 205 18.75 13.02 12.72
CA THR A 205 18.66 14.11 13.70
C THR A 205 17.86 13.72 14.93
N GLN A 206 17.89 14.56 15.98
CA GLN A 206 17.09 14.36 17.18
C GLN A 206 15.58 14.47 16.89
N GLU A 207 15.19 15.37 15.98
CA GLU A 207 13.82 15.55 15.53
C GLU A 207 13.32 14.31 14.79
N GLU A 208 14.15 13.73 13.91
CA GLU A 208 13.82 12.51 13.17
C GLU A 208 13.76 11.28 14.07
N GLU A 209 14.64 11.16 15.08
CA GLU A 209 14.55 10.14 16.14
C GLU A 209 13.17 10.21 16.83
N ARG A 210 12.74 11.42 17.23
CA ARG A 210 11.43 11.61 17.86
C ARG A 210 10.27 11.26 16.94
N GLY A 211 10.37 11.59 15.65
CA GLY A 211 9.38 11.22 14.64
C GLY A 211 9.25 9.70 14.48
N LEU A 212 10.37 9.01 14.30
CA LEU A 212 10.43 7.56 14.18
C LEU A 212 9.89 6.86 15.44
N ALA A 213 10.30 7.31 16.63
CA ALA A 213 9.79 6.79 17.89
C ALA A 213 8.28 7.02 18.07
N GLY A 214 7.79 8.19 17.65
CA GLY A 214 6.37 8.54 17.70
C GLY A 214 5.51 7.65 16.80
N VAL A 215 5.90 7.48 15.53
CA VAL A 215 5.22 6.58 14.58
C VAL A 215 5.24 5.16 15.11
N PHE A 216 6.38 4.70 15.61
CA PHE A 216 6.50 3.37 16.19
C PHE A 216 5.56 3.15 17.38
N GLY A 217 5.47 4.12 18.28
CA GLY A 217 4.55 4.10 19.41
C GLY A 217 3.09 4.07 18.97
N PHE A 218 2.74 4.83 17.92
CA PHE A 218 1.41 4.84 17.30
C PHE A 218 1.02 3.47 16.72
N LEU A 219 1.98 2.70 16.20
CA LEU A 219 1.75 1.37 15.65
C LEU A 219 1.76 0.25 16.70
N SER A 220 2.19 0.52 17.93
CA SER A 220 2.31 -0.48 18.98
C SER A 220 0.93 -0.87 19.54
N PRO A 221 0.72 -2.15 19.95
CA PRO A 221 -0.55 -2.57 20.54
C PRO A 221 -0.85 -1.73 21.78
N GLY A 222 -1.83 -0.83 21.69
CA GLY A 222 -2.17 0.12 22.76
C GLY A 222 -2.58 1.52 22.31
N ALA A 223 -2.32 1.92 21.05
CA ALA A 223 -2.70 3.25 20.56
C ALA A 223 -4.18 3.35 20.14
N HIS A 224 -5.05 3.27 21.15
CA HIS A 224 -6.41 3.84 21.26
C HIS A 224 -7.42 3.50 20.15
N ARG A 225 -8.54 2.86 20.54
CA ARG A 225 -9.81 2.95 19.82
C ARG A 225 -10.11 4.44 19.59
N PRO A 226 -10.00 4.98 18.37
CA PRO A 226 -10.34 6.37 18.16
C PRO A 226 -11.84 6.49 18.39
N VAL A 227 -12.25 7.31 19.35
CA VAL A 227 -13.66 7.67 19.46
C VAL A 227 -13.98 8.50 18.22
N GLY A 228 -14.64 7.88 17.24
CA GLY A 228 -15.12 8.57 16.03
C GLY A 228 -14.32 8.37 14.75
N ILE A 229 -13.20 7.63 14.74
CA ILE A 229 -12.52 7.24 13.49
C ILE A 229 -12.73 5.74 13.24
N PRO A 230 -13.24 5.34 12.06
CA PRO A 230 -13.32 3.95 11.65
C PRO A 230 -11.97 3.22 11.72
N GLU A 231 -11.99 1.95 12.11
CA GLU A 231 -10.79 1.13 12.34
C GLU A 231 -9.95 0.95 11.06
N ASP A 232 -10.61 0.78 9.91
CA ASP A 232 -9.99 0.71 8.59
C ASP A 232 -9.21 1.99 8.24
N GLN A 233 -9.77 3.16 8.53
CA GLN A 233 -9.11 4.45 8.30
C GLN A 233 -7.91 4.64 9.24
N MET A 234 -8.06 4.27 10.50
CA MET A 234 -6.96 4.33 11.48
C MET A 234 -5.81 3.41 11.08
N THR A 235 -6.12 2.18 10.66
CA THR A 235 -5.11 1.23 10.21
C THR A 235 -4.44 1.66 8.92
N ARG A 236 -5.20 2.22 7.96
CA ARG A 236 -4.63 2.82 6.74
C ARG A 236 -3.63 3.92 7.09
N LEU A 237 -4.00 4.82 8.00
CA LEU A 237 -3.15 5.91 8.44
C LEU A 237 -1.86 5.40 9.09
N GLY A 238 -1.98 4.42 10.00
CA GLY A 238 -0.81 3.79 10.62
C GLY A 238 0.12 3.15 9.59
N ARG A 239 -0.43 2.35 8.65
CA ARG A 239 0.37 1.79 7.55
C ARG A 239 1.09 2.89 6.76
N SER A 240 0.37 3.96 6.42
CA SER A 240 0.96 5.09 5.69
C SER A 240 2.13 5.71 6.44
N PHE A 241 2.01 5.97 7.74
CA PHE A 241 3.11 6.49 8.55
C PHE A 241 4.32 5.56 8.58
N ALA A 242 4.10 4.26 8.77
CA ALA A 242 5.19 3.27 8.78
C ALA A 242 5.96 3.27 7.45
N LEU A 243 5.25 3.22 6.31
CA LEU A 243 5.85 3.18 4.99
C LEU A 243 6.56 4.49 4.62
N ASN A 244 6.01 5.64 5.04
CA ASN A 244 6.69 6.93 4.90
C ASN A 244 8.00 6.98 5.70
N MET A 245 8.02 6.43 6.91
CA MET A 245 9.24 6.33 7.71
C MET A 245 10.25 5.36 7.09
N CYS A 246 9.80 4.25 6.50
CA CYS A 246 10.68 3.36 5.73
C CYS A 246 11.31 4.09 4.53
N TRP A 247 10.50 4.83 3.75
CA TRP A 247 10.97 5.61 2.62
C TRP A 247 12.00 6.66 3.05
N PHE A 248 11.68 7.43 4.10
CA PHE A 248 12.58 8.42 4.69
C PHE A 248 13.92 7.79 5.06
N LEU A 249 13.92 6.73 5.88
CA LEU A 249 15.16 6.07 6.34
C LEU A 249 15.99 5.56 5.16
N LEU A 250 15.35 4.88 4.21
CA LEU A 250 16.03 4.34 3.05
C LEU A 250 16.67 5.44 2.20
N LYS A 251 15.92 6.50 1.89
CA LYS A 251 16.41 7.60 1.05
C LYS A 251 17.48 8.42 1.73
N ASN A 252 17.32 8.68 3.01
CA ASN A 252 18.33 9.35 3.81
C ASN A 252 19.65 8.57 3.80
N HIS A 253 19.59 7.26 4.07
CA HIS A 253 20.76 6.40 4.04
C HIS A 253 21.44 6.33 2.68
N LEU A 254 20.65 6.16 1.60
CA LEU A 254 21.20 6.13 0.23
C LEU A 254 21.75 7.49 -0.21
N GLY A 255 21.25 8.61 0.32
CA GLY A 255 21.75 9.95 0.01
C GLY A 255 23.03 10.32 0.75
N GLN A 256 23.39 9.58 1.81
CA GLN A 256 24.64 9.76 2.55
C GLN A 256 25.80 8.91 2.01
N LYS A 257 25.53 8.02 1.04
CA LYS A 257 26.52 7.23 0.29
C LYS A 257 26.99 7.94 -0.97
#